data_AF-M1ANA8-F1
#
_entry.id   AF-M1ANA8-F1
#
_cell.length_a   1.000
_cell.length_b   1.000
_cell.length_c   1.000
_cell.angle_alpha   90.00
_cell.angle_beta   90.00
_cell.angle_gamma   90.00
#
_symmetry.space_group_name_H-M   'P 1'
#
loop_
_entity.id
_entity.type
_entity.pdbx_description
1 polymer ?
#
loop_
_entity_poly.entity_id
_entity_poly.type
_entity_poly.pdbx_seq_one_letter_code
_entity_poly.pdbx_strand_id
1 'polypeptide(L)'
;MGDNLMQQSVSLLQVKDPLFKRMGASRLARFAIDDERRMKIVEIGGAQHLLNMLESARDDRTRKEALKALFAISKSDAAAVVLHQAGAISIIKSTLESGEDAEVGNYKSNLLSRFQDLSYDIRS
;
A
#
# COMPACT_ATOMS: atom_id res chain seq x y z
N MET A 1 13.97 -3.08 18.01
CA MET A 1 12.61 -3.47 18.43
C MET A 1 11.58 -3.30 17.31
N GLY A 2 11.48 -2.11 16.69
CA GLY A 2 10.44 -1.80 15.68
C GLY A 2 10.43 -2.71 14.45
N ASP A 3 11.60 -3.04 13.89
CA ASP A 3 11.76 -3.86 12.67
C ASP A 3 11.07 -5.23 12.76
N ASN A 4 11.14 -5.88 13.93
CA ASN A 4 10.46 -7.14 14.20
C ASN A 4 8.93 -6.99 14.11
N LEU A 5 8.39 -5.86 14.57
CA LEU A 5 6.96 -5.57 14.47
C LEU A 5 6.54 -5.23 13.02
N MET A 6 7.42 -4.62 12.22
CA MET A 6 7.18 -4.43 10.79
C MET A 6 7.15 -5.77 10.05
N GLN A 7 8.13 -6.64 10.30
CA GLN A 7 8.19 -8.00 9.74
C GLN A 7 6.94 -8.82 10.09
N GLN A 8 6.55 -8.85 11.38
CA GLN A 8 5.31 -9.49 11.81
C GLN A 8 4.07 -8.89 11.10
N SER A 9 4.05 -7.59 10.85
CA SER A 9 2.95 -6.94 10.13
C SER A 9 2.89 -7.33 8.65
N VAL A 10 4.02 -7.65 8.01
CA VAL A 10 4.05 -8.25 6.67
C VAL A 10 3.57 -9.71 6.71
N SER A 11 3.99 -10.50 7.69
CA SER A 11 3.49 -11.88 7.84
C SER A 11 1.97 -11.95 7.99
N LEU A 12 1.36 -10.97 8.67
CA LEU A 12 -0.10 -10.86 8.80
C LEU A 12 -0.83 -10.68 7.45
N LEU A 13 -0.18 -10.11 6.42
CA LEU A 13 -0.77 -9.95 5.07
C LEU A 13 -0.94 -11.28 4.33
N GLN A 14 -0.14 -12.29 4.69
CA GLN A 14 -0.15 -13.62 4.09
C GLN A 14 -1.20 -14.55 4.74
N VAL A 15 -1.70 -14.22 5.93
CA VAL A 15 -2.72 -15.00 6.64
C VAL A 15 -4.02 -15.02 5.85
N LYS A 16 -4.69 -16.18 5.77
CA LYS A 16 -5.91 -16.37 4.97
C LYS A 16 -7.07 -15.46 5.38
N ASP A 17 -7.22 -15.22 6.69
CA ASP A 17 -8.30 -14.41 7.26
C ASP A 17 -8.09 -12.90 6.98
N PRO A 18 -9.06 -12.22 6.31
CA PRO A 18 -8.99 -10.80 6.02
C PRO A 18 -8.84 -9.89 7.24
N LEU A 19 -9.23 -10.31 8.45
CA LEU A 19 -9.01 -9.53 9.68
C LEU A 19 -7.51 -9.34 9.95
N PHE A 20 -6.73 -10.42 9.88
CA PHE A 20 -5.28 -10.34 10.09
C PHE A 20 -4.60 -9.56 8.97
N LYS A 21 -5.01 -9.74 7.70
CA LYS A 21 -4.51 -8.92 6.59
C LYS A 21 -4.73 -7.42 6.83
N ARG A 22 -5.95 -7.02 7.20
CA ARG A 22 -6.28 -5.63 7.54
C ARG A 22 -5.45 -5.12 8.73
N MET A 23 -5.25 -5.94 9.77
CA MET A 23 -4.40 -5.59 10.91
C MET A 23 -2.94 -5.35 10.49
N GLY A 24 -2.38 -6.22 9.62
CA GLY A 24 -1.04 -6.05 9.06
C GLY A 24 -0.89 -4.75 8.28
N ALA A 25 -1.81 -4.49 7.34
CA ALA A 25 -1.81 -3.28 6.54
C ALA A 25 -1.95 -2.01 7.39
N SER A 26 -2.87 -2.01 8.36
CA SER A 26 -3.07 -0.87 9.28
C SER A 26 -1.83 -0.56 10.13
N ARG A 27 -1.07 -1.60 10.54
CA ARG A 27 0.21 -1.43 11.24
C ARG A 27 1.29 -0.88 10.32
N LEU A 28 1.43 -1.39 9.11
CA LEU A 28 2.40 -0.88 8.13
C LEU A 28 2.14 0.60 7.79
N ALA A 29 0.87 0.99 7.62
CA ALA A 29 0.47 2.40 7.43
C ALA A 29 0.92 3.30 8.60
N ARG A 30 0.89 2.79 9.84
CA ARG A 30 1.35 3.50 11.05
C ARG A 30 2.86 3.53 11.21
N PHE A 31 3.60 2.58 10.60
CA PHE A 31 5.06 2.57 10.60
C PHE A 31 5.65 3.47 9.50
N ALA A 32 4.94 3.69 8.40
CA ALA A 32 5.34 4.52 7.25
C ALA A 32 5.30 6.04 7.53
N ILE A 33 5.99 6.50 8.58
CA ILE A 33 5.99 7.92 9.00
C ILE A 33 7.09 8.77 8.34
N ASP A 34 8.25 8.18 8.06
CA ASP A 34 9.41 8.79 7.40
C ASP A 34 9.96 7.90 6.27
N ASP A 35 10.91 8.42 5.50
CA ASP A 35 11.42 7.76 4.29
C ASP A 35 12.27 6.51 4.60
N GLU A 36 13.03 6.51 5.69
CA GLU A 36 13.77 5.33 6.15
C GLU A 36 12.81 4.18 6.47
N ARG A 37 11.74 4.44 7.22
CA ARG A 37 10.72 3.45 7.56
C ARG A 37 9.86 3.05 6.35
N ARG A 38 9.55 3.99 5.45
CA ARG A 38 8.88 3.69 4.17
C ARG A 38 9.72 2.72 3.32
N MET A 39 11.01 2.99 3.16
CA MET A 39 11.93 2.09 2.47
C MET A 39 12.13 0.77 3.21
N LYS A 40 12.16 0.77 4.54
CA LYS A 40 12.26 -0.47 5.30
C LYS A 40 11.10 -1.42 5.04
N ILE A 41 9.87 -0.89 4.94
CA ILE A 41 8.67 -1.65 4.57
C ILE A 41 8.77 -2.22 3.14
N VAL A 42 9.42 -1.51 2.22
CA VAL A 42 9.69 -1.98 0.86
C VAL A 42 10.73 -3.11 0.86
N GLU A 43 11.86 -2.94 1.55
CA GLU A 43 12.94 -3.95 1.67
C GLU A 43 12.44 -5.30 2.20
N ILE A 44 11.56 -5.28 3.20
CA ILE A 44 10.98 -6.49 3.79
C ILE A 44 9.82 -7.08 2.96
N GLY A 45 9.62 -6.60 1.73
CA GLY A 45 8.60 -7.05 0.79
C GLY A 45 7.17 -6.62 1.12
N GLY A 46 6.97 -5.73 2.10
CA GLY A 46 5.64 -5.29 2.53
C GLY A 46 4.84 -4.62 1.41
N ALA A 47 5.51 -3.85 0.54
CA ALA A 47 4.90 -3.24 -0.64
C ALA A 47 4.24 -4.27 -1.57
N GLN A 48 4.96 -5.33 -1.96
CA GLN A 48 4.43 -6.39 -2.82
C GLN A 48 3.28 -7.15 -2.15
N HIS A 49 3.38 -7.44 -0.86
CA HIS A 49 2.31 -8.12 -0.13
C HIS A 49 1.03 -7.29 -0.01
N LEU A 50 1.16 -5.96 0.10
CA LEU A 50 0.01 -5.03 0.07
C LEU A 50 -0.65 -4.98 -1.31
N LEU A 51 0.13 -5.01 -2.40
CA LEU A 51 -0.41 -5.10 -3.76
C LEU A 51 -1.16 -6.44 -3.98
N ASN A 52 -0.57 -7.56 -3.56
CA ASN A 52 -1.22 -8.88 -3.64
C ASN A 52 -2.49 -8.95 -2.75
N MET A 53 -2.48 -8.27 -1.59
CA MET A 53 -3.67 -8.14 -0.74
C MET A 53 -4.77 -7.32 -1.41
N LEU A 54 -4.42 -6.23 -2.10
CA LEU A 54 -5.36 -5.38 -2.83
C LEU A 54 -6.01 -6.13 -4.01
N GLU A 55 -5.20 -6.82 -4.82
CA GLU A 55 -5.65 -7.61 -5.97
C GLU A 55 -6.56 -8.79 -5.55
N SER A 56 -6.23 -9.45 -4.43
CA SER A 56 -7.02 -10.57 -3.90
C SER A 56 -8.21 -10.15 -3.04
N ALA A 57 -8.40 -8.85 -2.76
CA ALA A 57 -9.47 -8.36 -1.90
C ALA A 57 -10.87 -8.68 -2.48
N ARG A 58 -11.83 -8.89 -1.59
CA ARG A 58 -13.25 -9.14 -1.95
C ARG A 58 -14.18 -8.07 -1.37
N ASP A 59 -13.82 -7.46 -0.25
CA ASP A 59 -14.56 -6.39 0.43
C ASP A 59 -13.81 -5.04 0.45
N ASP A 60 -14.55 -3.94 0.58
CA ASP A 60 -13.96 -2.59 0.61
C ASP A 60 -13.12 -2.31 1.85
N ARG A 61 -13.41 -2.93 3.00
CA ARG A 61 -12.59 -2.74 4.22
C ARG A 61 -11.18 -3.29 4.02
N THR A 62 -11.05 -4.40 3.28
CA THR A 62 -9.75 -4.97 2.89
C THR A 62 -9.06 -4.10 1.82
N ARG A 63 -9.79 -3.65 0.79
CA ARG A 63 -9.26 -2.72 -0.23
C ARG A 63 -8.72 -1.43 0.40
N LYS A 64 -9.50 -0.82 1.31
CA LYS A 64 -9.16 0.41 2.02
C LYS A 64 -7.86 0.31 2.80
N GLU A 65 -7.72 -0.67 3.70
CA GLU A 65 -6.52 -0.74 4.53
C GLU A 65 -5.27 -1.02 3.69
N ALA A 66 -5.39 -1.78 2.59
CA ALA A 66 -4.30 -1.97 1.63
C ALA A 66 -3.94 -0.65 0.90
N LEU A 67 -4.91 0.05 0.30
CA LEU A 67 -4.71 1.33 -0.37
C LEU A 67 -4.13 2.41 0.58
N LYS A 68 -4.62 2.47 1.81
CA LYS A 68 -4.15 3.39 2.85
C LYS A 68 -2.69 3.14 3.22
N ALA A 69 -2.29 1.88 3.35
CA ALA A 69 -0.89 1.51 3.60
C ALA A 69 0.00 1.82 2.39
N LEU A 70 -0.45 1.50 1.17
CA LEU A 70 0.25 1.85 -0.08
C LEU A 70 0.43 3.37 -0.22
N PHE A 71 -0.59 4.16 0.09
CA PHE A 71 -0.53 5.63 0.08
C PHE A 71 0.41 6.20 1.15
N ALA A 72 0.48 5.57 2.32
CA ALA A 72 1.47 5.95 3.34
C ALA A 72 2.90 5.66 2.88
N ILE A 73 3.12 4.55 2.15
CA ILE A 73 4.43 4.17 1.58
C ILE A 73 4.82 5.09 0.42
N SER A 74 3.90 5.42 -0.49
CA SER A 74 4.16 6.24 -1.69
C SER A 74 4.53 7.70 -1.42
N LYS A 75 4.56 8.14 -0.15
CA LYS A 75 5.01 9.49 0.24
C LYS A 75 6.52 9.70 0.18
N SER A 76 7.31 8.63 0.03
CA SER A 76 8.72 8.70 -0.37
C SER A 76 8.83 8.50 -1.87
N ASP A 77 9.66 9.27 -2.57
CA ASP A 77 9.89 9.08 -4.01
C ASP A 77 10.51 7.71 -4.30
N ALA A 78 11.53 7.31 -3.52
CA ALA A 78 12.20 6.02 -3.68
C ALA A 78 11.22 4.84 -3.50
N ALA A 79 10.35 4.89 -2.49
CA ALA A 79 9.35 3.86 -2.27
C ALA A 79 8.24 3.88 -3.34
N ALA A 80 7.87 5.07 -3.84
CA ALA A 80 6.91 5.21 -4.93
C ALA A 80 7.46 4.67 -6.27
N VAL A 81 8.76 4.83 -6.55
CA VAL A 81 9.43 4.21 -7.71
C VAL A 81 9.35 2.68 -7.63
N VAL A 82 9.63 2.08 -6.47
CA VAL A 82 9.53 0.61 -6.32
C VAL A 82 8.08 0.13 -6.45
N LEU A 83 7.10 0.85 -5.90
CA LEU A 83 5.68 0.55 -6.12
C LEU A 83 5.29 0.63 -7.61
N HIS A 84 5.75 1.65 -8.32
CA HIS A 84 5.53 1.79 -9.76
C HIS A 84 6.12 0.60 -10.53
N GLN A 85 7.37 0.22 -10.24
CA GLN A 85 8.06 -0.93 -10.84
C GLN A 85 7.36 -2.26 -10.51
N ALA A 86 6.76 -2.40 -9.33
CA ALA A 86 5.94 -3.56 -8.92
C ALA A 86 4.54 -3.59 -9.57
N GLY A 87 4.26 -2.71 -10.56
CA GLY A 87 3.01 -2.72 -11.32
C GLY A 87 1.81 -2.08 -10.59
N ALA A 88 2.03 -1.33 -9.50
CA ALA A 88 0.97 -0.78 -8.65
C ALA A 88 -0.12 -0.03 -9.42
N ILE A 89 0.23 0.74 -10.46
CA ILE A 89 -0.75 1.48 -11.29
C ILE A 89 -1.83 0.58 -11.86
N SER A 90 -1.48 -0.62 -12.34
CA SER A 90 -2.44 -1.55 -12.95
C SER A 90 -3.44 -2.07 -11.91
N ILE A 91 -2.92 -2.54 -10.77
CA ILE A 91 -3.69 -3.10 -9.65
C ILE A 91 -4.61 -2.04 -9.02
N ILE A 92 -4.10 -0.81 -8.87
CA ILE A 92 -4.85 0.30 -8.29
C ILE A 92 -5.96 0.75 -9.25
N LYS A 93 -5.72 0.77 -10.57
CA LYS A 93 -6.77 1.05 -11.56
C LYS A 93 -7.87 -0.01 -11.58
N SER A 94 -7.51 -1.29 -11.52
CA SER A 94 -8.47 -2.42 -11.50
C SER A 94 -9.18 -2.62 -10.16
N THR A 95 -8.78 -1.89 -9.11
CA THR A 95 -9.46 -1.94 -7.81
C THR A 95 -10.91 -1.46 -7.94
N LEU A 96 -11.86 -2.32 -7.59
CA LEU A 96 -13.28 -2.01 -7.56
C LEU A 96 -13.61 -1.07 -6.40
N GLU A 97 -14.49 -0.12 -6.66
CA GLU A 97 -15.11 0.75 -5.66
C GLU A 97 -16.58 0.36 -5.57
N SER A 98 -17.03 -0.15 -4.43
CA SER A 98 -18.46 -0.04 -4.10
C SER A 98 -18.68 1.33 -3.44
N GLY A 99 -19.82 1.96 -3.73
CA GLY A 99 -20.13 3.30 -3.21
C GLY A 99 -20.32 3.37 -1.68
N GLU A 100 -20.14 2.25 -0.97
CA GLU A 100 -20.30 2.13 0.48
C GLU A 100 -19.11 2.72 1.27
N ASP A 101 -17.91 2.75 0.70
CA ASP A 101 -16.70 3.23 1.38
C ASP A 101 -15.92 4.23 0.50
N ALA A 102 -16.34 5.50 0.57
CA ALA A 102 -15.74 6.60 -0.20
C ALA A 102 -14.23 6.79 0.03
N GLU A 103 -13.67 6.30 1.15
CA GLU A 103 -12.22 6.33 1.36
C GLU A 103 -11.47 5.46 0.33
N VAL A 104 -12.07 4.38 -0.20
CA VAL A 104 -11.46 3.54 -1.25
C VAL A 104 -11.17 4.36 -2.51
N GLY A 105 -12.17 5.08 -3.02
CA GLY A 105 -12.02 5.96 -4.18
C GLY A 105 -11.03 7.11 -3.94
N ASN A 106 -11.03 7.67 -2.72
CA ASN A 106 -10.10 8.72 -2.32
C ASN A 106 -8.64 8.24 -2.31
N TYR A 107 -8.32 7.14 -1.62
CA TYR A 107 -6.94 6.62 -1.60
C TYR A 107 -6.48 6.16 -2.99
N LYS A 108 -7.35 5.53 -3.78
CA LYS A 108 -7.08 5.13 -5.17
C LYS A 108 -6.73 6.34 -6.04
N SER A 109 -7.53 7.40 -5.99
CA SER A 109 -7.31 8.64 -6.75
C SER A 109 -6.00 9.34 -6.33
N ASN A 110 -5.76 9.45 -5.03
CA ASN A 110 -4.54 10.06 -4.49
C ASN A 110 -3.27 9.28 -4.87
N LEU A 111 -3.32 7.94 -4.88
CA LEU A 111 -2.22 7.10 -5.34
C LEU A 111 -1.95 7.27 -6.85
N LEU A 112 -3.00 7.34 -7.67
CA LEU A 112 -2.85 7.54 -9.11
C LEU A 112 -2.27 8.92 -9.44
N SER A 113 -2.72 9.99 -8.76
CA SER A 113 -2.10 11.32 -8.85
C SER A 113 -0.62 11.25 -8.47
N ARG A 114 -0.29 10.66 -7.31
CA ARG A 114 1.10 10.56 -6.85
C ARG A 114 2.03 9.86 -7.84
N PHE A 115 1.56 8.83 -8.55
CA PHE A 115 2.37 8.19 -9.60
C PHE A 115 2.45 9.02 -10.90
N GLN A 116 1.46 9.85 -11.19
CA GLN A 116 1.54 10.83 -12.29
C GLN A 116 2.57 11.90 -11.97
N ASP A 117 2.49 12.51 -10.78
CA ASP A 117 3.42 13.54 -10.28
C ASP A 117 4.87 13.04 -10.34
N LEU A 118 5.15 11.87 -9.76
CA LEU A 118 6.46 11.21 -9.83
C LEU A 118 6.96 10.98 -11.28
N SER A 119 6.04 10.71 -12.21
CA SER A 119 6.41 10.53 -13.62
C SER A 119 6.73 11.83 -14.36
N TYR A 120 6.27 12.98 -13.85
CA TYR A 120 6.71 14.29 -14.30
C TYR A 120 8.06 14.66 -13.68
N ASP A 121 8.24 14.43 -12.37
CA ASP A 121 9.49 14.73 -11.66
C ASP A 121 10.70 13.96 -12.24
N ILE A 122 10.52 12.70 -12.64
CA ILE A 122 11.57 11.88 -13.28
C ILE A 122 11.91 12.34 -14.71
N ARG A 123 11.04 13.14 -15.35
CA ARG A 123 11.19 13.61 -16.74
C ARG A 123 11.64 15.07 -16.85
N SER A 124 11.72 15.79 -15.73
CA SER A 124 12.16 17.19 -15.68
C SER A 124 13.66 17.33 -15.41
#